data_AF-X1A8I9-F1
#
_entry.id   AF-X1A8I9-F1
#
_cell.length_a   1.000
_cell.length_b   1.000
_cell.length_c   1.000
_cell.angle_alpha   90.00
_cell.angle_beta   90.00
_cell.angle_gamma   90.00
#
_symmetry.space_group_name_H-M   'P 1'
#
loop_
_entity.id
_entity.type
_entity.pdbx_description
1 polymer ?
#
loop_
_entity_poly.entity_id
_entity_poly.type
_entity_poly.pdbx_seq_one_letter_code
_entity_poly.pdbx_strand_id
1 'polypeptide(L)'
;MTPKPSTSNLKALINVIISNGKTGNLRSVVKTLADFEKEVKHHRGDAEIQLLLAEAYRHALEPFGVAKKFRDCEQMILKIEAILKTQSQSEDLQEFYGEAIGALIYHYIMNEMDKDVHKTLTKLGNFARKHQTNPFVQFNYAMALSQVAEYFSEKENKDIAYNILWEIVGLVTFFPGKEILTQVSDGLV
;
A
#
# COMPACT_ATOMS: atom_id res chain seq x y z
N MET A 1 18.85 -29.10 4.70
CA MET A 1 17.73 -28.14 4.72
C MET A 1 18.21 -26.90 5.45
N THR A 2 17.97 -25.70 4.91
CA THR A 2 18.31 -24.45 5.59
C THR A 2 17.37 -24.28 6.80
N PRO A 3 17.87 -23.93 8.00
CA PRO A 3 17.02 -23.74 9.16
C PRO A 3 15.94 -22.69 8.89
N LYS A 4 14.74 -22.86 9.48
CA LYS A 4 13.69 -21.83 9.46
C LYS A 4 14.22 -20.60 10.22
N PRO A 5 14.17 -19.40 9.63
CA PRO A 5 14.62 -18.20 10.31
C PRO A 5 13.73 -17.90 11.51
N SER A 6 14.31 -17.31 12.55
CA SER A 6 13.53 -16.88 13.71
C SER A 6 12.60 -15.74 13.32
N THR A 7 11.30 -15.90 13.59
CA THR A 7 10.30 -14.87 13.33
C THR A 7 10.55 -13.62 14.17
N SER A 8 11.15 -13.75 15.36
CA SER A 8 11.59 -12.60 16.16
C SER A 8 12.70 -11.81 15.47
N ASN A 9 13.64 -12.49 14.80
CA ASN A 9 14.71 -11.82 14.05
C ASN A 9 14.15 -11.10 12.82
N LEU A 10 13.19 -11.71 12.11
CA LEU A 10 12.51 -11.07 10.98
C LEU A 10 11.75 -9.81 11.44
N LYS A 11 11.00 -9.89 12.54
CA LYS A 11 10.35 -8.70 13.14
C LYS A 11 11.35 -7.62 13.54
N ALA A 12 12.52 -7.99 14.06
CA ALA A 12 13.58 -7.03 14.35
C ALA A 12 14.10 -6.33 13.08
N LEU A 13 14.25 -7.05 11.96
CA LEU A 13 14.63 -6.45 10.68
C LEU A 13 13.57 -5.47 10.15
N ILE A 14 12.27 -5.78 10.30
CA ILE A 14 11.18 -4.85 9.98
C ILE A 14 11.30 -3.57 10.81
N ASN A 15 11.52 -3.69 12.12
CA ASN A 15 11.73 -2.52 12.99
C ASN A 15 12.93 -1.68 12.58
N VAL A 16 14.01 -2.32 12.11
CA VAL A 16 15.18 -1.61 11.55
C VAL A 16 14.83 -0.88 10.26
N ILE A 17 14.03 -1.48 9.35
CA ILE A 17 13.50 -0.81 8.15
C ILE A 17 12.70 0.44 8.56
N ILE A 18 11.78 0.29 9.51
CA ILE A 18 10.93 1.38 10.00
C ILE A 18 11.77 2.52 10.59
N SER A 19 12.71 2.19 11.49
CA SER A 19 13.55 3.19 12.17
C SER A 19 14.46 3.93 11.20
N ASN A 20 15.08 3.23 10.25
CA ASN A 20 15.90 3.86 9.22
C ASN A 20 15.07 4.67 8.21
N GLY A 21 13.85 4.21 7.89
CA GLY A 21 12.92 4.96 7.06
C GLY A 21 12.55 6.31 7.68
N LYS A 22 12.21 6.32 8.97
CA LYS A 22 11.91 7.56 9.73
C LYS A 22 13.07 8.56 9.78
N THR A 23 14.30 8.09 9.69
CA THR A 23 15.51 8.94 9.71
C THR A 23 16.04 9.26 8.30
N GLY A 24 15.34 8.84 7.24
CA GLY A 24 15.76 9.06 5.85
C GLY A 24 16.97 8.24 5.41
N ASN A 25 17.42 7.26 6.21
CA ASN A 25 18.58 6.44 5.89
C ASN A 25 18.23 5.31 4.90
N LEU A 26 17.94 5.70 3.65
CA LEU A 26 17.53 4.78 2.59
C LEU A 26 18.55 3.67 2.33
N ARG A 27 19.85 3.97 2.42
CA ARG A 27 20.91 2.97 2.22
C ARG A 27 20.79 1.83 3.23
N SER A 28 20.48 2.15 4.48
CA SER A 28 20.27 1.15 5.53
C SER A 28 18.99 0.34 5.26
N VAL A 29 17.89 1.01 4.87
CA VAL A 29 16.64 0.34 4.47
C VAL A 29 16.88 -0.68 3.34
N VAL A 30 17.57 -0.28 2.27
CA VAL A 30 17.91 -1.15 1.14
C VAL A 30 18.70 -2.37 1.60
N LYS A 31 19.72 -2.15 2.44
CA LYS A 31 20.56 -3.24 2.95
C LYS A 31 19.74 -4.20 3.82
N THR A 32 18.97 -3.68 4.77
CA THR A 32 18.16 -4.50 5.68
C THR A 32 17.09 -5.29 4.93
N LEU A 33 16.46 -4.70 3.91
CA LEU A 33 15.50 -5.41 3.07
C LEU A 33 16.16 -6.55 2.28
N ALA A 34 17.36 -6.31 1.70
CA ALA A 34 18.10 -7.35 1.00
C ALA A 34 18.56 -8.49 1.93
N ASP A 35 18.98 -8.15 3.16
CA ASP A 35 19.31 -9.14 4.19
C ASP A 35 18.07 -9.97 4.58
N PHE A 36 16.90 -9.32 4.72
CA PHE A 36 15.63 -10.00 4.96
C PHE A 36 15.30 -10.97 3.81
N GLU A 37 15.31 -10.51 2.55
CA GLU A 37 15.04 -11.34 1.37
C GLU A 37 15.95 -12.57 1.30
N LYS A 38 17.24 -12.38 1.61
CA LYS A 38 18.24 -13.45 1.62
C LYS A 38 17.93 -14.50 2.70
N GLU A 39 17.50 -14.07 3.88
CA GLU A 39 17.18 -14.93 5.01
C GLU A 39 15.96 -15.82 4.71
N VAL A 40 14.96 -15.27 4.02
CA VAL A 40 13.70 -15.96 3.74
C VAL A 40 13.64 -16.69 2.40
N LYS A 41 14.69 -16.59 1.56
CA LYS A 41 14.68 -17.08 0.17
C LYS A 41 14.32 -18.57 0.02
N HIS A 42 14.63 -19.40 1.00
CA HIS A 42 14.39 -20.85 0.99
C HIS A 42 13.07 -21.25 1.67
N HIS A 43 12.30 -20.28 2.17
CA HIS A 43 11.07 -20.48 2.95
C HIS A 43 9.85 -19.86 2.27
N ARG A 44 9.79 -19.94 0.93
CA ARG A 44 8.71 -19.37 0.11
C ARG A 44 7.34 -20.00 0.34
N GLY A 45 7.31 -21.22 0.87
CA GLY A 45 6.06 -21.93 1.20
C GLY A 45 5.55 -21.67 2.62
N ASP A 46 6.29 -20.92 3.44
CA ASP A 46 5.89 -20.63 4.81
C ASP A 46 5.07 -19.32 4.85
N ALA A 47 3.77 -19.47 5.11
CA ALA A 47 2.80 -18.37 5.09
C ALA A 47 3.18 -17.22 6.05
N GLU A 48 3.61 -17.54 7.27
CA GLU A 48 4.01 -16.56 8.28
C GLU A 48 5.25 -15.77 7.83
N ILE A 49 6.24 -16.46 7.26
CA ILE A 49 7.44 -15.80 6.73
C ILE A 49 7.10 -14.91 5.53
N GLN A 50 6.22 -15.36 4.63
CA GLN A 50 5.81 -14.55 3.49
C GLN A 50 4.97 -13.33 3.92
N LEU A 51 4.16 -13.45 4.96
CA LEU A 51 3.45 -12.32 5.55
C LEU A 51 4.41 -11.25 6.07
N LEU A 52 5.43 -11.65 6.85
CA LEU A 52 6.46 -10.74 7.35
C LEU A 52 7.29 -10.11 6.20
N LEU A 53 7.54 -10.86 5.13
CA LEU A 53 8.22 -10.33 3.94
C LEU A 53 7.35 -9.25 3.24
N ALA A 54 6.05 -9.47 3.12
CA ALA A 54 5.13 -8.48 2.56
C ALA A 54 5.05 -7.22 3.42
N GLU A 55 5.00 -7.38 4.74
CA GLU A 55 5.08 -6.28 5.72
C GLU A 55 6.39 -5.48 5.53
N ALA A 56 7.54 -6.16 5.40
CA ALA A 56 8.83 -5.51 5.15
C ALA A 56 8.83 -4.66 3.87
N TYR A 57 8.29 -5.18 2.76
CA TYR A 57 8.13 -4.40 1.52
C TYR A 57 7.23 -3.19 1.71
N ARG A 58 6.10 -3.36 2.40
CA ARG A 58 5.13 -2.30 2.70
C ARG A 58 5.79 -1.16 3.50
N HIS A 59 6.62 -1.47 4.51
CA HIS A 59 7.39 -0.46 5.24
C HIS A 59 8.54 0.17 4.46
N ALA A 60 9.15 -0.55 3.53
CA ALA A 60 10.21 0.00 2.68
C ALA A 60 9.67 0.97 1.61
N LEU A 61 8.38 0.91 1.25
CA LEU A 61 7.82 1.79 0.22
C LEU A 61 7.99 3.27 0.53
N GLU A 62 7.73 3.68 1.77
CA GLU A 62 7.76 5.09 2.16
C GLU A 62 9.13 5.76 1.91
N PRO A 63 10.26 5.26 2.46
CA PRO A 63 11.55 5.87 2.20
C PRO A 63 11.98 5.81 0.73
N PHE A 64 11.55 4.79 -0.03
CA PHE A 64 11.81 4.74 -1.48
C PHE A 64 10.99 5.76 -2.25
N GLY A 65 9.72 5.96 -1.86
CA GLY A 65 8.81 6.96 -2.43
C GLY A 65 9.33 8.39 -2.22
N VAL A 66 9.74 8.71 -0.99
CA VAL A 66 10.39 9.99 -0.65
C VAL A 66 11.66 10.22 -1.50
N ALA A 67 12.43 9.17 -1.75
CA ALA A 67 13.61 9.22 -2.62
C ALA A 67 13.31 9.15 -4.12
N LYS A 68 12.04 9.22 -4.52
CA LYS A 68 11.55 9.16 -5.91
C LYS A 68 11.99 7.90 -6.67
N LYS A 69 12.15 6.78 -5.95
CA LYS A 69 12.52 5.47 -6.49
C LYS A 69 11.27 4.67 -6.91
N PHE A 70 10.41 5.28 -7.72
CA PHE A 70 9.07 4.74 -8.01
C PHE A 70 9.10 3.35 -8.66
N ARG A 71 10.08 3.08 -9.54
CA ARG A 71 10.23 1.76 -10.15
C ARG A 71 10.50 0.66 -9.11
N ASP A 72 11.26 0.98 -8.07
CA ASP A 72 11.53 0.04 -6.97
C ASP A 72 10.27 -0.14 -6.11
N CYS A 73 9.48 0.93 -5.90
CA CYS A 73 8.17 0.84 -5.27
C CYS A 73 7.20 -0.08 -6.02
N GLU A 74 7.09 0.08 -7.34
CA GLU A 74 6.26 -0.78 -8.19
C GLU A 74 6.70 -2.25 -8.11
N GLN A 75 8.01 -2.51 -8.09
CA GLN A 75 8.53 -3.87 -7.92
C GLN A 75 8.16 -4.46 -6.56
N MET A 76 8.25 -3.69 -5.48
CA MET A 76 7.85 -4.14 -4.15
C MET A 76 6.35 -4.46 -4.10
N ILE A 77 5.50 -3.62 -4.70
CA ILE A 77 4.06 -3.89 -4.82
C ILE A 77 3.79 -5.19 -5.60
N LEU A 78 4.52 -5.44 -6.69
CA LEU A 78 4.40 -6.69 -7.45
C LEU A 78 4.81 -7.91 -6.63
N LYS A 79 5.81 -7.78 -5.74
CA LYS A 79 6.22 -8.85 -4.82
C LYS A 79 5.14 -9.12 -3.76
N ILE A 80 4.54 -8.07 -3.19
CA ILE A 80 3.38 -8.21 -2.29
C ILE A 80 2.22 -8.90 -3.04
N GLU A 81 1.93 -8.47 -4.27
CA GLU A 81 0.88 -9.08 -5.11
C GLU A 81 1.11 -10.58 -5.35
N ALA A 82 2.36 -10.97 -5.61
CA ALA A 82 2.72 -12.37 -5.83
C ALA A 82 2.50 -13.22 -4.56
N ILE A 83 2.80 -12.66 -3.39
CA ILE A 83 2.54 -13.31 -2.09
C ILE A 83 1.03 -13.40 -1.84
N LEU A 84 0.28 -12.32 -2.08
CA LEU A 84 -1.17 -12.31 -1.93
C LEU A 84 -1.85 -13.32 -2.85
N LYS A 85 -1.35 -13.54 -4.08
CA LYS A 85 -1.90 -14.55 -5.00
C LYS A 85 -1.82 -15.97 -4.45
N THR A 86 -0.79 -16.31 -3.67
CA THR A 86 -0.67 -17.64 -3.05
C THR A 86 -1.45 -17.75 -1.73
N GLN A 87 -1.89 -16.63 -1.17
CA GLN A 87 -2.57 -16.52 0.12
C GLN A 87 -3.77 -15.56 0.03
N SER A 88 -4.63 -15.75 -0.97
CA SER A 88 -5.63 -14.74 -1.36
C SER A 88 -6.67 -14.40 -0.29
N GLN A 89 -6.84 -15.27 0.72
CA GLN A 89 -7.78 -15.11 1.81
C GLN A 89 -7.19 -14.38 3.03
N SER A 90 -5.88 -14.08 3.03
CA SER A 90 -5.26 -13.33 4.12
C SER A 90 -5.68 -11.86 4.06
N GLU A 91 -6.47 -11.43 5.05
CA GLU A 91 -6.91 -10.03 5.17
C GLU A 91 -5.72 -9.09 5.38
N ASP A 92 -4.73 -9.48 6.19
CA ASP A 92 -3.48 -8.72 6.39
C ASP A 92 -2.74 -8.47 5.07
N LEU A 93 -2.61 -9.48 4.20
CA LEU A 93 -1.97 -9.31 2.89
C LEU A 93 -2.80 -8.44 1.95
N GLN A 94 -4.13 -8.51 2.04
CA GLN A 94 -5.02 -7.62 1.26
C GLN A 94 -4.85 -6.17 1.71
N GLU A 95 -4.76 -5.95 3.02
CA GLU A 95 -4.50 -4.64 3.62
C GLU A 95 -3.12 -4.10 3.22
N PHE A 96 -2.04 -4.87 3.41
CA PHE A 96 -0.69 -4.46 3.01
C PHE A 96 -0.60 -4.12 1.53
N TYR A 97 -1.31 -4.85 0.67
CA TYR A 97 -1.37 -4.53 -0.75
C TYR A 97 -2.13 -3.23 -1.04
N GLY A 98 -3.28 -3.01 -0.37
CA GLY A 98 -4.05 -1.78 -0.47
C GLY A 98 -3.25 -0.56 -0.01
N GLU A 99 -2.65 -0.63 1.18
CA GLU A 99 -1.77 0.41 1.73
C GLU A 99 -0.59 0.72 0.80
N ALA A 100 0.06 -0.33 0.28
CA ALA A 100 1.22 -0.20 -0.59
C ALA A 100 0.89 0.56 -1.89
N ILE A 101 -0.28 0.27 -2.48
CA ILE A 101 -0.76 1.01 -3.65
C ILE A 101 -1.15 2.44 -3.28
N GLY A 102 -1.84 2.65 -2.15
CA GLY A 102 -2.20 3.99 -1.65
C GLY A 102 -0.98 4.88 -1.42
N ALA A 103 0.07 4.35 -0.79
CA ALA A 103 1.32 5.05 -0.58
C ALA A 103 1.98 5.47 -1.91
N LEU A 104 1.97 4.59 -2.92
CA LEU A 104 2.51 4.94 -4.24
C LEU A 104 1.69 6.05 -4.92
N ILE A 105 0.35 6.03 -4.79
CA ILE A 105 -0.52 7.11 -5.30
C ILE A 105 -0.15 8.44 -4.65
N TYR A 106 -0.01 8.47 -3.32
CA TYR A 106 0.42 9.66 -2.59
C TYR A 106 1.75 10.22 -3.13
N HIS A 107 2.76 9.35 -3.32
CA HIS A 107 4.04 9.80 -3.85
C HIS A 107 3.95 10.27 -5.31
N TYR A 108 3.07 9.71 -6.14
CA TYR A 108 2.81 10.21 -7.48
C TYR A 108 2.10 11.56 -7.49
N ILE A 109 1.16 11.81 -6.57
CA ILE A 109 0.51 13.11 -6.34
C ILE A 109 1.58 14.16 -6.00
N MET A 110 2.42 13.88 -4.99
CA MET A 110 3.48 14.79 -4.53
C MET A 110 4.54 15.12 -5.60
N ASN A 111 4.56 14.38 -6.70
CA ASN A 111 5.49 14.57 -7.82
C ASN A 111 4.78 14.90 -9.13
N GLU A 112 3.49 15.24 -9.07
CA GLU A 112 2.63 15.63 -10.19
C GLU A 112 2.60 14.65 -11.38
N MET A 113 2.64 13.36 -11.07
CA MET A 113 2.65 12.29 -12.07
C MET A 113 1.21 11.86 -12.45
N ASP A 114 0.43 12.77 -13.03
CA ASP A 114 -1.02 12.63 -13.25
C ASP A 114 -1.45 11.30 -13.90
N LYS A 115 -0.69 10.84 -14.90
CA LYS A 115 -0.96 9.57 -15.60
C LYS A 115 -0.78 8.36 -14.69
N ASP A 116 0.26 8.38 -13.86
CA ASP A 116 0.58 7.31 -12.94
C ASP A 116 -0.37 7.31 -11.73
N VAL A 117 -0.82 8.49 -11.27
CA VAL A 117 -1.92 8.62 -10.30
C VAL A 117 -3.17 7.91 -10.83
N HIS A 118 -3.63 8.26 -12.04
CA HIS A 118 -4.84 7.67 -12.62
C HIS A 118 -4.74 6.15 -12.80
N LYS A 119 -3.63 5.69 -13.38
CA LYS A 119 -3.37 4.26 -13.60
C LYS A 119 -3.36 3.48 -12.28
N THR A 120 -2.72 4.03 -11.27
CA THR A 120 -2.55 3.37 -9.97
C THR A 120 -3.84 3.40 -9.14
N LEU A 121 -4.60 4.50 -9.17
CA LEU A 121 -5.94 4.59 -8.58
C LEU A 121 -6.90 3.57 -9.22
N THR A 122 -6.88 3.44 -10.54
CA THR A 122 -7.68 2.42 -11.26
C THR A 122 -7.32 1.00 -10.80
N LYS A 123 -6.02 0.73 -10.57
CA LYS A 123 -5.57 -0.55 -10.03
C LYS A 123 -6.13 -0.80 -8.62
N LEU A 124 -6.09 0.20 -7.74
CA LEU A 124 -6.65 0.10 -6.39
C LEU A 124 -8.16 -0.11 -6.41
N GLY A 125 -8.90 0.63 -7.25
CA GLY A 125 -10.35 0.49 -7.37
C GLY A 125 -10.76 -0.89 -7.89
N ASN A 126 -10.03 -1.45 -8.85
CA ASN A 126 -10.25 -2.82 -9.30
C ASN A 126 -9.96 -3.86 -8.21
N PHE A 127 -8.98 -3.59 -7.34
CA PHE A 127 -8.71 -4.44 -6.18
C PHE A 127 -9.83 -4.33 -5.14
N ALA A 128 -10.24 -3.12 -4.75
CA ALA A 128 -11.35 -2.89 -3.85
C ALA A 128 -12.65 -3.55 -4.33
N ARG A 129 -12.99 -3.45 -5.62
CA ARG A 129 -14.17 -4.12 -6.20
C ARG A 129 -14.15 -5.64 -6.08
N LYS A 130 -12.97 -6.27 -5.99
CA LYS A 130 -12.84 -7.72 -5.76
C LYS A 130 -12.92 -8.10 -4.29
N HIS A 131 -12.66 -7.14 -3.40
CA HIS A 131 -12.60 -7.30 -1.95
C HIS A 131 -13.63 -6.39 -1.26
N GLN A 132 -14.89 -6.46 -1.72
CA GLN A 132 -16.00 -5.62 -1.24
C GLN A 132 -16.42 -5.88 0.21
N THR A 133 -15.93 -6.93 0.84
CA THR A 133 -16.24 -7.25 2.23
C THR A 133 -15.08 -6.95 3.17
N ASN A 134 -13.90 -6.60 2.64
CA ASN A 134 -12.73 -6.27 3.47
C ASN A 134 -12.77 -4.77 3.79
N PRO A 135 -13.02 -4.37 5.06
CA PRO A 135 -13.14 -2.96 5.43
C PRO A 135 -11.82 -2.18 5.26
N PHE A 136 -10.66 -2.82 5.50
CA PHE A 136 -9.36 -2.17 5.39
C PHE A 136 -8.99 -1.85 3.94
N VAL A 137 -9.31 -2.75 3.00
CA VAL A 137 -9.11 -2.48 1.57
C VAL A 137 -9.95 -1.28 1.10
N GLN A 138 -11.17 -1.17 1.62
CA GLN A 138 -12.14 -0.16 1.21
C GLN A 138 -11.81 1.20 1.82
N PHE A 139 -11.36 1.19 3.07
CA PHE A 139 -10.77 2.36 3.71
C PHE A 139 -9.55 2.87 2.91
N ASN A 140 -8.61 1.99 2.57
CA ASN A 140 -7.45 2.38 1.77
C ASN A 140 -7.84 2.96 0.40
N TYR A 141 -8.88 2.40 -0.24
CA TYR A 141 -9.38 2.93 -1.50
C TYR A 141 -10.04 4.31 -1.34
N ALA A 142 -10.90 4.48 -0.33
CA ALA A 142 -11.56 5.76 -0.05
C ALA A 142 -10.55 6.86 0.31
N MET A 143 -9.52 6.54 1.09
CA MET A 143 -8.42 7.46 1.41
C MET A 143 -7.68 7.90 0.15
N ALA A 144 -7.33 6.97 -0.73
CA ALA A 144 -6.68 7.30 -2.00
C ALA A 144 -7.58 8.15 -2.91
N LEU A 145 -8.88 7.83 -3.00
CA LEU A 145 -9.85 8.65 -3.75
C LEU A 145 -9.89 10.09 -3.20
N SER A 146 -9.96 10.25 -1.87
CA SER A 146 -9.99 11.57 -1.24
C SER A 146 -8.76 12.41 -1.60
N GLN A 147 -7.56 11.83 -1.45
CA GLN A 147 -6.29 12.49 -1.82
C GLN A 147 -6.23 12.87 -3.30
N VAL A 148 -6.71 12.00 -4.18
CA VAL A 148 -6.70 12.27 -5.63
C VAL A 148 -7.74 13.33 -6.00
N ALA A 149 -8.91 13.34 -5.35
CA ALA A 149 -9.92 14.38 -5.56
C ALA A 149 -9.41 15.76 -5.14
N GLU A 150 -8.80 15.86 -3.96
CA GLU A 150 -8.18 17.08 -3.45
C GLU A 150 -7.13 17.59 -4.46
N TYR A 151 -6.21 16.71 -4.86
CA TYR A 151 -5.17 17.04 -5.83
C TYR A 151 -5.69 17.60 -7.16
N PHE A 152 -6.69 16.95 -7.77
CA PHE A 152 -7.24 17.42 -9.04
C PHE A 152 -8.15 18.64 -8.88
N SER A 153 -8.75 18.84 -7.70
CA SER A 153 -9.49 20.06 -7.36
C SER A 153 -8.54 21.27 -7.31
N GLU A 154 -7.38 21.13 -6.64
CA GLU A 154 -6.34 22.17 -6.57
C GLU A 154 -5.78 22.53 -7.95
N LYS A 155 -5.68 21.55 -8.86
CA LYS A 155 -5.29 21.76 -10.26
C LYS A 155 -6.40 22.35 -11.15
N GLU A 156 -7.52 22.77 -10.57
CA GLU A 156 -8.72 23.27 -11.26
C GLU A 156 -9.35 22.26 -12.26
N ASN A 157 -9.00 20.97 -12.16
CA ASN A 157 -9.57 19.91 -12.98
C ASN A 157 -10.83 19.34 -12.29
N LYS A 158 -11.85 20.21 -12.22
CA LYS A 158 -13.05 19.97 -11.43
C LYS A 158 -13.84 18.74 -11.87
N ASP A 159 -13.85 18.41 -13.16
CA ASP A 159 -14.58 17.24 -13.67
C ASP A 159 -14.04 15.93 -13.09
N ILE A 160 -12.71 15.79 -12.99
CA ILE A 160 -12.08 14.59 -12.40
C ILE A 160 -12.37 14.54 -10.90
N ALA A 161 -12.22 15.66 -10.20
CA ALA A 161 -12.52 15.74 -8.77
C ALA A 161 -13.98 15.38 -8.47
N TYR A 162 -14.95 15.91 -9.24
CA TYR A 162 -16.36 15.60 -9.07
C TYR A 162 -16.68 14.12 -9.32
N ASN A 163 -16.10 13.50 -10.35
CA ASN A 163 -16.30 12.08 -10.61
C ASN A 163 -15.80 11.20 -9.46
N ILE A 164 -14.67 11.57 -8.85
CA ILE A 164 -14.11 10.85 -7.70
C ILE A 164 -14.98 11.05 -6.46
N LEU A 165 -15.48 12.26 -6.20
CA LEU A 165 -16.38 12.53 -5.08
C LEU A 165 -17.67 11.70 -5.18
N TRP A 166 -18.23 11.53 -6.37
CA TRP A 166 -19.37 10.63 -6.59
C TRP A 166 -19.04 9.16 -6.28
N GLU A 167 -17.83 8.71 -6.60
CA GLU A 167 -17.39 7.36 -6.24
C GLU A 167 -17.26 7.19 -4.72
N ILE A 168 -16.72 8.19 -4.01
CA ILE A 168 -16.66 8.21 -2.53
C ILE A 168 -18.08 8.16 -1.94
N VAL A 169 -19.01 8.98 -2.43
CA VAL A 169 -20.42 8.94 -1.99
C VAL A 169 -21.02 7.56 -2.20
N GLY A 170 -20.75 6.91 -3.34
CA GLY A 170 -21.18 5.55 -3.60
C GLY A 170 -20.64 4.56 -2.57
N LEU A 171 -19.34 4.61 -2.29
CA LEU A 171 -18.71 3.75 -1.27
C LEU A 171 -19.34 3.95 0.10
N VAL A 172 -19.43 5.19 0.61
CA VAL A 172 -19.99 5.49 1.94
C VAL A 172 -21.47 5.08 2.04
N THR A 173 -22.24 5.27 0.96
CA THR A 173 -23.68 4.98 0.95
C THR A 173 -23.98 3.48 0.95
N PHE A 174 -23.17 2.67 0.27
CA PHE A 174 -23.48 1.26 -0.01
C PHE A 174 -22.56 0.26 0.69
N PHE A 175 -21.53 0.70 1.42
CA PHE A 175 -20.63 -0.21 2.12
C PHE A 175 -21.25 -0.78 3.43
N PRO A 176 -21.10 -2.09 3.73
CA PRO A 176 -21.62 -2.69 4.98
C PRO A 176 -20.88 -2.30 6.27
N GLY A 177 -19.75 -1.58 6.19
CA GLY A 177 -18.93 -1.13 7.32
C GLY A 177 -18.76 0.40 7.40
N LYS A 178 -19.88 1.13 7.27
CA LYS A 178 -19.93 2.58 7.04
C LYS A 178 -19.12 3.42 8.03
N GLU A 179 -19.01 2.99 9.27
CA GLU A 179 -18.39 3.73 10.38
C GLU A 179 -16.94 4.18 10.10
N ILE A 180 -16.16 3.36 9.39
CA ILE A 180 -14.76 3.65 9.05
C ILE A 180 -14.68 4.65 7.87
N LEU A 181 -15.67 4.64 6.98
CA LEU A 181 -15.70 5.52 5.79
C LEU A 181 -16.30 6.90 6.10
N THR A 182 -17.16 7.02 7.12
CA THR A 182 -17.72 8.31 7.53
C THR A 182 -16.63 9.29 7.98
N GLN A 183 -15.55 8.79 8.60
CA GLN A 183 -14.40 9.62 9.00
C GLN A 183 -13.66 10.22 7.79
N VAL A 184 -13.66 9.52 6.64
CA VAL A 184 -13.08 10.02 5.39
C VAL A 184 -13.97 11.07 4.74
N SER A 185 -15.30 10.90 4.82
CA SER A 185 -16.25 11.89 4.29
C SER A 185 -16.33 13.16 5.13
N ASP A 186 -16.19 13.07 6.45
CA ASP A 186 -16.28 14.23 7.35
C ASP A 186 -15.06 15.15 7.23
N GLY A 187 -13.92 14.62 6.75
CA GLY A 187 -12.72 15.42 6.42
C GLY A 187 -12.80 16.18 5.08
N LEU A 188 -13.88 16.01 4.30
CA LEU A 188 -14.12 16.67 3.01
C LEU A 188 -15.10 17.86 3.09
N VAL A 189 -15.61 18.19 4.28
CA VAL A 189 -16.58 19.29 4.54
C VAL A 189 -15.88 20.56 5.01
#